data_AF-A0A928QCV1-F1
#
_entry.id   AF-A0A928QCV1-F1
#
_cell.length_a   1.000
_cell.length_b   1.000
_cell.length_c   1.000
_cell.angle_alpha   90.00
_cell.angle_beta   90.00
_cell.angle_gamma   90.00
#
_symmetry.space_group_name_H-M   'P 1'
#
loop_
_entity.id
_entity.type
_entity.pdbx_description
1 polymer ?
#
loop_
_entity_poly.entity_id
_entity_poly.type
_entity_poly.pdbx_seq_one_letter_code
_entity_poly.pdbx_strand_id
1 'polypeptide(L)' 'MKQTFESAMARLEEISEILAENNVTLDESLKLYAEGVKLLKFCNSKLEQAQIKIRDIEGNPLEVE' A
#
# COMPACT_ATOMS: atom_id res chain seq x y z
N MET A 1 -17.45 -0.53 3.64
CA MET A 1 -16.81 0.68 3.07
C MET A 1 -15.70 0.24 2.11
N LYS A 2 -15.48 0.94 1.01
CA LYS A 2 -14.48 0.59 -0.01
C LYS A 2 -13.09 1.05 0.46
N GLN A 3 -12.06 0.21 0.33
CA GLN A 3 -10.68 0.57 0.65
C GLN A 3 -10.18 1.65 -0.34
N THR A 4 -9.61 2.74 0.19
CA THR A 4 -9.00 3.83 -0.60
C THR A 4 -7.49 3.82 -0.40
N PHE A 5 -6.76 4.58 -1.22
CA PHE A 5 -5.31 4.69 -1.09
C PHE A 5 -4.93 5.31 0.26
N GLU A 6 -5.62 6.39 0.62
CA GLU A 6 -5.40 7.14 1.86
C GLU A 6 -5.70 6.27 3.08
N SER A 7 -6.79 5.48 3.05
CA SER A 7 -7.11 4.59 4.16
C SER A 7 -6.15 3.41 4.27
N ALA A 8 -5.63 2.90 3.15
CA ALA A 8 -4.61 1.85 3.16
C ALA A 8 -3.26 2.38 3.67
N MET A 9 -2.89 3.61 3.30
CA MET A 9 -1.68 4.27 3.81
C MET A 9 -1.77 4.56 5.31
N ALA A 10 -2.90 5.10 5.79
CA ALA A 10 -3.10 5.34 7.22
C ALA A 10 -3.00 4.03 8.03
N ARG A 11 -3.53 2.92 7.49
CA ARG A 11 -3.39 1.60 8.14
C ARG A 11 -1.96 1.08 8.12
N LEU A 12 -1.19 1.34 7.05
CA LEU A 12 0.23 0.99 7.00
C LEU A 12 1.05 1.74 8.05
N GLU A 13 0.77 3.03 8.25
CA GLU A 13 1.39 3.83 9.32
C GLU A 13 1.06 3.26 10.70
N GLU A 14 -0.21 2.97 10.96
CA GLU A 14 -0.66 2.34 12.22
C GLU A 14 0.03 0.98 12.46
N ILE A 15 0.12 0.13 11.43
CA ILE A 15 0.84 -1.14 11.53
C ILE A 15 2.32 -0.92 11.86
N SER A 16 2.96 0.08 11.24
CA SER A 16 4.36 0.41 11.51
C SER A 16 4.57 0.90 12.94
N GLU A 17 3.64 1.69 13.47
CA GLU A 17 3.68 2.15 14.86
C GLU A 17 3.52 0.98 15.83
N ILE A 18 2.53 0.12 15.62
CA ILE A 18 2.29 -1.07 16.45
C ILE A 18 3.52 -1.99 16.44
N LEU A 19 4.07 -2.29 15.26
CA LEU A 19 5.26 -3.16 15.14
C LEU A 19 6.52 -2.57 15.78
N ALA A 20 6.56 -1.26 16.04
CA ALA A 20 7.66 -0.61 16.74
C ALA A 20 7.53 -0.70 18.27
N GLU A 21 6.36 -1.08 18.79
CA GLU A 21 6.15 -1.27 20.22
C GLU A 21 6.78 -2.57 20.73
N ASN A 22 7.33 -2.55 21.95
CA ASN A 22 8.00 -3.72 22.56
C ASN A 22 7.03 -4.76 23.15
N ASN A 23 5.73 -4.61 22.94
CA ASN A 23 4.66 -5.42 23.56
C ASN A 23 3.94 -6.35 22.55
N VAL A 24 4.30 -6.31 21.27
CA VAL A 24 3.65 -7.13 20.23
C VAL A 24 4.23 -8.54 20.25
N THR A 25 3.34 -9.53 20.29
CA THR A 25 3.75 -10.94 20.25
C THR A 25 4.21 -11.35 18.85
N LEU A 26 5.02 -12.40 18.75
CA LEU A 26 5.49 -12.91 17.45
C LEU A 26 4.34 -13.23 16.48
N ASP A 27 3.28 -13.87 16.98
CA ASP A 27 2.11 -14.24 16.18
C ASP A 27 1.35 -13.01 15.67
N GLU A 28 1.25 -11.96 16.48
CA GLU A 28 0.65 -10.68 16.06
C GLU A 28 1.53 -9.97 15.04
N SER A 29 2.85 -9.95 15.24
CA SER A 29 3.81 -9.39 14.30
C SER A 29 3.70 -10.03 12.92
N LEU A 30 3.55 -11.36 12.85
CA LEU A 30 3.35 -12.07 11.59
C LEU A 30 2.03 -11.70 10.89
N LYS A 31 0.94 -11.54 11.65
CA LYS A 31 -0.36 -11.11 11.11
C LYS A 31 -0.31 -9.68 10.57
N LEU A 32 0.26 -8.76 11.35
CA LEU A 32 0.43 -7.35 10.98
C LEU A 32 1.33 -7.20 9.76
N TYR A 33 2.42 -7.96 9.69
CA TYR A 33 3.29 -7.99 8.51
C TYR A 33 2.55 -8.48 7.26
N ALA A 34 1.80 -9.60 7.37
CA ALA A 34 1.02 -10.12 6.26
C ALA A 34 -0.08 -9.16 5.78
N GLU A 35 -0.69 -8.41 6.71
CA GLU A 35 -1.60 -7.32 6.40
C GLU A 35 -0.87 -6.19 5.65
N GLY A 36 0.28 -5.74 6.18
CA GLY A 36 1.10 -4.70 5.58
C GLY A 36 1.51 -5.01 4.14
N VAL A 37 1.94 -6.25 3.85
CA VAL A 37 2.28 -6.67 2.47
C VAL A 37 1.09 -6.55 1.52
N LYS A 38 -0.13 -6.91 1.97
CA LYS A 38 -1.35 -6.78 1.15
C LYS A 38 -1.68 -5.32 0.89
N LEU A 39 -1.58 -4.46 1.90
CA LEU A 39 -1.82 -3.03 1.78
C LEU A 39 -0.80 -2.36 0.86
N LEU A 40 0.48 -2.70 0.99
CA LEU A 40 1.55 -2.19 0.13
C LEU A 40 1.30 -2.57 -1.34
N LYS A 41 0.92 -3.82 -1.60
CA LYS A 41 0.55 -4.27 -2.96
C LYS A 41 -0.64 -3.48 -3.52
N PHE A 42 -1.65 -3.22 -2.70
CA PHE A 42 -2.79 -2.40 -3.10
C PHE A 42 -2.37 -0.96 -3.43
N CYS A 43 -1.57 -0.32 -2.57
CA CYS A 43 -1.06 1.04 -2.77
C CYS A 43 -0.24 1.15 -4.06
N ASN A 44 0.68 0.21 -4.30
CA ASN A 44 1.50 0.19 -5.51
C ASN A 44 0.64 0.07 -6.78
N SER A 45 -0.37 -0.80 -6.78
CA SER A 45 -1.29 -0.91 -7.93
C SER A 45 -2.09 0.37 -8.17
N LYS A 46 -2.45 1.11 -7.12
CA LYS A 46 -3.11 2.41 -7.26
C LYS A 46 -2.19 3.48 -7.83
N LEU A 47 -0.93 3.50 -7.38
CA LEU A 47 0.08 4.43 -7.91
C LEU A 47 0.39 4.13 -9.38
N GLU A 48 0.53 2.87 -9.76
CA GLU A 48 0.72 2.46 -11.14
C GLU A 48 -0.44 2.92 -12.04
N GLN A 49 -1.69 2.68 -11.61
CA GLN A 49 -2.87 3.17 -12.33
C GLN A 49 -2.90 4.71 -12.45
N ALA A 50 -2.46 5.43 -11.42
CA ALA A 50 -2.39 6.88 -11.47
C ALA A 50 -1.29 7.35 -12.45
N GLN A 51 -0.12 6.70 -12.44
CA GLN A 51 0.98 6.99 -13.36
C GLN A 51 0.58 6.76 -14.82
N ILE A 52 -0.11 5.66 -15.13
CA ILE A 52 -0.63 5.39 -16.47
C ILE A 52 -1.53 6.54 -16.93
N LYS A 53 -2.48 6.96 -16.08
CA LYS A 53 -3.39 8.07 -16.41
C LYS A 53 -2.67 9.39 -16.64
N ILE A 54 -1.66 9.71 -15.83
CA ILE A 54 -0.86 10.93 -16.00
C ILE A 54 -0.18 10.90 -17.37
N ARG A 55 0.44 9.78 -17.73
CA ARG A 55 1.14 9.61 -19.01
C ARG A 55 0.20 9.70 -20.21
N ASP A 56 -1.00 9.14 -20.11
CA ASP A 56 -2.03 9.26 -21.14
C ASP A 56 -2.42 10.73 -21.36
N ILE A 57 -2.51 11.52 -20.28
CA ILE A 57 -2.79 12.97 -20.33
C ILE A 57 -1.61 13.74 -20.95
N GLU A 58 -0.38 13.34 -20.63
CA GLU A 58 0.85 13.94 -21.17
C GLU A 58 1.10 13.55 -22.64
N GLY A 59 0.35 12.59 -23.20
CA GLY A 59 0.51 12.13 -24.58
C GLY A 59 1.72 11.22 -24.80
N ASN A 60 2.25 10.59 -23.75
CA ASN A 60 3.38 9.68 -23.79
C ASN A 60 3.01 8.28 -23.24
N PRO A 61 2.21 7.49 -23.97
CA PRO A 61 1.75 6.19 -23.49
C PRO A 61 2.94 5.22 -23.33
N LEU A 62 2.87 4.38 -22.29
CA LEU A 62 3.89 3.35 -22.04
C LEU A 62 4.02 2.41 -23.26
N GLU A 63 5.21 2.36 -23.86
CA GLU A 63 5.62 1.21 -24.66
C GLU A 63 5.70 0.01 -23.72
N VAL A 64 4.75 -0.91 -23.87
CA VAL A 64 4.78 -2.21 -23.21
C VAL A 64 5.77 -3.07 -24.01
N GLU A 65 6.98 -3.26 -23.47
CA GLU A 65 7.86 -4.37 -23.86
C GLU A 65 7.38 -5.69 -23.22
#